data_AF-A0A357TI36-F1
#
_entry.id   AF-A0A357TI36-F1
#
_cell.length_a   1.000
_cell.length_b   1.000
_cell.length_c   1.000
_cell.angle_alpha   90.00
_cell.angle_beta   90.00
_cell.angle_gamma   90.00
#
_symmetry.space_group_name_H-M   'P 1'
#
loop_
_entity.id
_entity.type
_entity.pdbx_description
1 polymer ?
#
loop_
_entity_poly.entity_id
_entity_poly.type
_entity_poly.pdbx_seq_one_letter_code
_entity_poly.pdbx_strand_id
1 'polypeptide(L)'
;MPLGTKRTVIRRATFDLIGLPPAPEEIEAFLADDSPGAWERLIDRLLDSPHYGERWGRNWLDLVRYADTAGNAADFPVPEAFKYRNYVIDAFNNDKPYDQFVREQIAGDLLPARDEAAWWEQKIATGYVAISRRIGVSPHNLKHITIEDTLNNIGKTFLGLTIGCARCHDH
;
A
#
# COMPACT_ATOMS: atom_id res chain seq x y z
N MET A 1 14.50 23.12 -6.58
CA MET A 1 14.45 22.60 -7.97
C MET A 1 13.42 23.44 -8.74
N PRO A 2 13.74 24.13 -9.85
CA PRO A 2 12.74 24.95 -10.52
C PRO A 2 11.68 24.04 -11.16
N LEU A 3 10.40 24.36 -10.91
CA LEU A 3 9.23 23.51 -11.20
C LEU A 3 9.01 23.22 -12.70
N GLY A 4 9.67 23.94 -13.60
CA GLY A 4 9.46 23.86 -15.05
C GLY A 4 8.28 24.74 -15.49
N THR A 5 7.88 24.65 -16.77
CA THR A 5 6.70 25.38 -17.28
C THR A 5 5.41 24.89 -16.61
N LYS A 6 4.34 25.71 -16.51
CA LYS A 6 3.03 25.26 -15.97
C LYS A 6 2.57 23.93 -16.61
N ARG A 7 2.78 23.76 -17.92
CA ARG A 7 2.47 22.50 -18.64
C ARG A 7 3.29 21.31 -18.13
N THR A 8 4.58 21.51 -17.84
CA THR A 8 5.45 20.48 -17.25
C THR A 8 4.96 20.12 -15.84
N VAL A 9 4.57 21.12 -15.06
CA VAL A 9 4.14 20.98 -13.67
C VAL A 9 2.87 20.12 -13.55
N ILE A 10 1.81 20.44 -14.27
CA ILE A 10 0.57 19.63 -14.22
C ILE A 10 0.81 18.18 -14.67
N ARG A 11 1.61 17.99 -15.72
CA ARG A 11 1.94 16.65 -16.21
C ARG A 11 2.67 15.83 -15.14
N ARG A 12 3.69 16.40 -14.49
CA ARG A 12 4.42 15.73 -13.41
C ARG A 12 3.51 15.42 -12.23
N ALA A 13 2.77 16.41 -11.74
CA ALA A 13 1.86 16.25 -10.60
C ALA A 13 0.87 15.10 -10.83
N THR A 14 0.26 15.04 -12.02
CA THR A 14 -0.74 14.00 -12.34
C THR A 14 -0.09 12.61 -12.40
N PHE A 15 1.06 12.46 -13.07
CA PHE A 15 1.77 11.18 -13.10
C PHE A 15 2.29 10.74 -11.73
N ASP A 16 2.77 11.68 -10.92
CA ASP A 16 3.35 11.38 -9.62
C ASP A 16 2.24 10.97 -8.63
N LEU A 17 1.17 11.75 -8.54
CA LEU A 17 0.11 11.56 -7.55
C LEU A 17 -0.88 10.47 -7.92
N ILE A 18 -1.30 10.40 -9.19
CA ILE A 18 -2.37 9.48 -9.62
C ILE A 18 -1.94 8.49 -10.70
N GLY A 19 -0.70 8.57 -11.19
CA GLY A 19 -0.15 7.60 -12.16
C GLY A 19 -0.66 7.74 -13.59
N LEU A 20 -1.54 8.71 -13.86
CA LEU A 20 -2.19 8.92 -15.16
C LEU A 20 -1.75 10.24 -15.80
N PRO A 21 -1.79 10.38 -17.14
CA PRO A 21 -1.65 11.67 -17.78
C PRO A 21 -2.87 12.57 -17.50
N PRO A 22 -2.70 13.90 -17.41
CA PRO A 22 -3.84 14.82 -17.35
C PRO A 22 -4.58 14.83 -18.69
N ALA A 23 -5.89 15.02 -18.65
CA ALA A 23 -6.70 15.21 -19.85
C ALA A 23 -6.35 16.56 -20.52
N PRO A 24 -6.47 16.68 -21.86
CA PRO A 24 -6.18 17.93 -22.56
C PRO A 24 -6.91 19.14 -21.97
N GLU A 25 -8.16 18.97 -21.58
CA GLU A 25 -9.00 20.03 -21.02
C GLU A 25 -8.50 20.50 -19.65
N GLU A 26 -7.98 19.58 -18.83
CA GLU A 26 -7.38 19.89 -17.53
C GLU A 26 -6.08 20.68 -17.69
N ILE A 27 -5.29 20.35 -18.72
CA ILE A 27 -4.08 21.10 -19.07
C ILE A 27 -4.45 22.54 -19.43
N GLU A 28 -5.38 22.73 -20.36
CA GLU A 28 -5.76 24.07 -20.81
C GLU A 28 -6.38 24.89 -19.67
N ALA A 29 -7.23 24.27 -18.84
CA ALA A 29 -7.80 24.92 -17.66
C ALA A 29 -6.71 25.39 -16.67
N PHE A 30 -5.73 24.54 -16.35
CA PHE A 30 -4.64 24.91 -15.44
C PHE A 30 -3.67 25.94 -16.05
N LEU A 31 -3.44 25.88 -17.36
CA LEU A 31 -2.63 26.88 -18.06
C LEU A 31 -3.27 28.27 -17.99
N ALA A 32 -4.60 28.34 -18.17
CA ALA A 32 -5.36 29.58 -18.14
C ALA A 32 -5.65 30.11 -16.72
N ASP A 33 -5.52 29.28 -15.67
CA ASP A 33 -5.76 29.70 -14.28
C ASP A 33 -4.56 30.45 -13.68
N ASP A 34 -4.59 31.78 -13.73
CA ASP A 34 -3.60 32.67 -13.10
C ASP A 34 -4.02 33.16 -11.71
N SER A 35 -5.10 32.62 -11.15
CA SER A 35 -5.55 33.06 -9.83
C SER A 35 -4.62 32.53 -8.72
N PRO A 36 -4.54 33.24 -7.58
CA PRO A 36 -3.82 32.73 -6.41
C PRO A 36 -4.38 31.35 -6.00
N GLY A 37 -3.50 30.41 -5.69
CA GLY A 37 -3.91 29.07 -5.24
C GLY A 37 -4.17 28.04 -6.36
N ALA A 38 -3.91 28.36 -7.63
CA ALA A 38 -4.17 27.43 -8.74
C ALA A 38 -3.43 26.10 -8.61
N TRP A 39 -2.21 26.12 -8.07
CA TRP A 39 -1.41 24.94 -7.83
C TRP A 39 -1.99 24.09 -6.69
N GLU A 40 -2.34 24.71 -5.59
CA GLU A 40 -2.92 24.07 -4.41
C GLU A 40 -4.22 23.37 -4.78
N ARG A 41 -5.13 24.04 -5.49
CA ARG A 41 -6.38 23.42 -5.98
C ARG A 41 -6.15 22.26 -6.95
N LEU A 42 -5.11 22.33 -7.78
CA LEU A 42 -4.73 21.20 -8.63
C LEU A 42 -4.30 20.01 -7.78
N ILE A 43 -3.46 20.24 -6.76
CA ILE A 43 -2.98 19.19 -5.88
C ILE A 43 -4.12 18.59 -5.06
N ASP A 44 -4.97 19.41 -4.44
CA ASP A 44 -6.12 18.94 -3.67
C ASP A 44 -7.01 18.03 -4.52
N ARG A 45 -7.32 18.46 -5.74
CA ARG A 45 -8.10 17.65 -6.70
C ARG A 45 -7.43 16.31 -7.05
N LEU A 46 -6.10 16.28 -7.15
CA LEU A 46 -5.36 15.05 -7.43
C LEU A 46 -5.29 14.12 -6.21
N LEU A 47 -5.19 14.67 -5.01
CA LEU A 47 -5.22 13.92 -3.75
C LEU A 47 -6.62 13.34 -3.49
N ASP A 48 -7.68 14.07 -3.83
CA ASP A 48 -9.08 13.62 -3.73
C ASP A 48 -9.48 12.59 -4.79
N SER A 49 -8.60 12.29 -5.76
CA SER A 49 -8.88 11.32 -6.81
C SER A 49 -8.79 9.88 -6.27
N PRO A 50 -9.72 8.97 -6.61
CA PRO A 50 -9.59 7.56 -6.21
C PRO A 50 -8.31 6.89 -6.76
N HIS A 51 -7.76 7.40 -7.86
CA HIS A 51 -6.51 6.95 -8.45
C HIS A 51 -5.28 7.27 -7.58
N TYR A 52 -5.38 8.20 -6.63
CA TYR A 52 -4.31 8.48 -5.67
C TYR A 52 -4.01 7.23 -4.82
N GLY A 53 -5.04 6.63 -4.22
CA GLY A 53 -4.91 5.40 -3.45
C GLY A 53 -4.48 4.20 -4.28
N GLU A 54 -4.89 4.11 -5.55
CA GLU A 54 -4.40 3.08 -6.47
C GLU A 54 -2.89 3.25 -6.73
N ARG A 55 -2.45 4.49 -7.01
CA ARG A 55 -1.05 4.81 -7.30
C ARG A 55 -0.13 4.56 -6.11
N TRP A 56 -0.49 5.09 -4.94
CA TRP A 56 0.32 4.98 -3.73
C TRP A 56 0.17 3.63 -3.05
N GLY A 57 -1.04 3.06 -3.07
CA GLY A 57 -1.31 1.70 -2.61
C GLY A 57 -0.47 0.67 -3.35
N ARG A 58 -0.26 0.82 -4.67
CA ARG A 58 0.66 -0.06 -5.42
C ARG A 58 2.07 -0.09 -4.85
N ASN A 59 2.63 1.07 -4.48
CA ASN A 59 3.98 1.12 -3.90
C ASN A 59 4.04 0.41 -2.54
N TRP A 60 2.99 0.54 -1.73
CA TRP A 60 2.86 -0.22 -0.48
C TRP A 60 2.74 -1.73 -0.73
N LEU A 61 1.89 -2.12 -1.67
CA LEU A 61 1.66 -3.51 -2.04
C LEU A 61 2.93 -4.18 -2.59
N ASP A 62 3.75 -3.44 -3.34
CA ASP A 62 5.07 -3.89 -3.78
C ASP A 62 6.00 -4.13 -2.57
N LEU A 63 6.01 -3.21 -1.58
CA LEU A 63 6.83 -3.30 -0.36
C LEU A 63 6.47 -4.53 0.49
N VAL A 64 5.18 -4.81 0.65
CA VAL A 64 4.69 -5.97 1.41
C VAL A 64 4.65 -7.27 0.59
N ARG A 65 5.02 -7.19 -0.70
CA ARG A 65 5.10 -8.32 -1.65
C ARG A 65 3.73 -8.99 -1.87
N TYR A 66 2.71 -8.16 -2.03
CA TYR A 66 1.36 -8.62 -2.33
C TYR A 66 1.31 -9.45 -3.62
N ALA A 67 0.53 -10.54 -3.57
CA ALA A 67 0.10 -11.30 -4.74
C ALA A 67 -1.31 -11.85 -4.49
N ASP A 68 -2.07 -12.08 -5.58
CA ASP A 68 -3.34 -12.80 -5.51
C ASP A 68 -3.16 -14.33 -5.29
N THR A 69 -1.93 -14.77 -5.03
CA THR A 69 -1.53 -16.16 -4.84
C THR A 69 -0.65 -16.33 -3.61
N ALA A 70 -0.44 -17.57 -3.17
CA ALA A 70 0.33 -17.90 -1.97
C ALA A 70 1.86 -17.80 -2.16
N GLY A 71 2.29 -17.71 -3.41
CA GLY A 71 3.67 -17.63 -3.85
C GLY A 71 4.43 -18.97 -3.76
N ASN A 72 5.68 -18.95 -4.22
CA ASN A 72 6.65 -20.05 -4.14
C ASN A 72 6.31 -21.33 -4.95
N ALA A 73 7.05 -22.42 -4.70
CA ALA A 73 6.80 -23.74 -5.27
C ALA A 73 5.49 -24.35 -4.72
N ALA A 74 4.66 -24.86 -5.64
CA ALA A 74 3.25 -25.21 -5.43
C ALA A 74 2.37 -23.99 -5.10
N ASP A 75 2.46 -22.95 -5.94
CA ASP A 75 1.63 -21.74 -5.85
C ASP A 75 0.14 -22.05 -6.09
N PHE A 76 -0.73 -21.34 -5.38
CA PHE A 76 -2.17 -21.46 -5.49
C PHE A 76 -2.86 -20.10 -5.26
N PRO A 77 -3.99 -19.83 -5.92
CA PRO A 77 -4.75 -18.61 -5.68
C PRO A 77 -5.19 -18.45 -4.22
N VAL A 78 -5.19 -17.21 -3.73
CA VAL A 78 -5.79 -16.83 -2.45
C VAL A 78 -7.02 -15.98 -2.77
N PRO A 79 -8.23 -16.58 -2.84
CA PRO A 79 -9.42 -15.91 -3.37
C PRO A 79 -9.75 -14.59 -2.68
N GLU A 80 -9.43 -14.44 -1.39
CA GLU A 80 -9.72 -13.25 -0.60
C GLU A 80 -8.57 -12.24 -0.53
N ALA A 81 -7.42 -12.49 -1.17
CA ALA A 81 -6.26 -11.59 -1.09
C ALA A 81 -6.59 -10.15 -1.51
N PHE A 82 -7.45 -10.00 -2.53
CA PHE A 82 -7.87 -8.70 -3.04
C PHE A 82 -8.53 -7.80 -1.99
N LYS A 83 -9.10 -8.38 -0.91
CA LYS A 83 -9.67 -7.59 0.19
C LYS A 83 -8.60 -6.77 0.88
N TYR A 84 -7.42 -7.35 1.10
CA TYR A 84 -6.28 -6.63 1.67
C TYR A 84 -5.75 -5.56 0.71
N ARG A 85 -5.67 -5.85 -0.59
CA ARG A 85 -5.33 -4.86 -1.62
C ARG A 85 -6.26 -3.66 -1.57
N ASN A 86 -7.57 -3.92 -1.54
CA ASN A 86 -8.58 -2.87 -1.49
C ASN A 86 -8.48 -2.07 -0.17
N TYR A 87 -8.29 -2.74 0.97
CA TYR A 87 -8.03 -2.07 2.25
C TYR A 87 -6.84 -1.10 2.18
N VAL A 88 -5.73 -1.47 1.52
CA VAL A 88 -4.57 -0.58 1.36
C VAL A 88 -4.94 0.64 0.50
N ILE A 89 -5.61 0.43 -0.64
CA ILE A 89 -6.06 1.51 -1.53
C ILE A 89 -6.99 2.47 -0.77
N ASP A 90 -7.96 1.93 -0.04
CA ASP A 90 -8.92 2.69 0.74
C ASP A 90 -8.24 3.44 1.90
N ALA A 91 -7.22 2.85 2.53
CA ALA A 91 -6.46 3.53 3.58
C ALA A 91 -5.74 4.79 3.07
N PHE A 92 -5.18 4.76 1.85
CA PHE A 92 -4.58 5.94 1.23
C PHE A 92 -5.63 6.98 0.82
N ASN A 93 -6.74 6.55 0.20
CA ASN A 93 -7.80 7.46 -0.25
C ASN A 93 -8.52 8.16 0.92
N ASN A 94 -8.62 7.50 2.07
CA ASN A 94 -9.27 8.07 3.26
C ASN A 94 -8.29 8.75 4.22
N ASP A 95 -7.03 8.98 3.81
CA ASP A 95 -5.97 9.57 4.63
C ASP A 95 -5.86 8.93 6.03
N LYS A 96 -5.86 7.58 6.06
CA LYS A 96 -5.80 6.84 7.32
C LYS A 96 -4.50 7.21 8.07
N PRO A 97 -4.57 7.58 9.37
CA PRO A 97 -3.38 7.86 10.15
C PRO A 97 -2.38 6.72 10.07
N TYR A 98 -1.12 7.06 9.77
CA TYR A 98 -0.08 6.06 9.52
C TYR A 98 0.09 5.10 10.69
N ASP A 99 0.01 5.58 11.93
CA ASP A 99 0.13 4.74 13.13
C ASP A 99 -0.99 3.71 13.22
N GLN A 100 -2.22 4.10 12.87
CA GLN A 100 -3.36 3.19 12.81
C GLN A 100 -3.22 2.19 11.66
N PHE A 101 -2.82 2.66 10.47
CA PHE A 101 -2.58 1.81 9.31
C PHE A 101 -1.53 0.71 9.59
N VAL A 102 -0.45 1.05 10.29
CA VAL A 102 0.58 0.08 10.73
C VAL A 102 0.02 -0.86 11.79
N ARG A 103 -0.66 -0.33 12.81
CA ARG A 103 -1.21 -1.13 13.93
C ARG A 103 -2.22 -2.17 13.44
N GLU A 104 -3.13 -1.78 12.54
CA GLU A 104 -4.14 -2.67 11.97
C GLU A 104 -3.52 -3.79 11.13
N GLN A 105 -2.42 -3.52 10.40
CA GLN A 105 -1.75 -4.55 9.61
C GLN A 105 -1.05 -5.61 10.45
N ILE A 106 -0.50 -5.22 11.60
CA ILE A 106 0.24 -6.14 12.49
C ILE A 106 -0.70 -6.87 13.45
N ALA A 107 -1.73 -6.20 13.95
CA ALA A 107 -2.53 -6.68 15.07
C ALA A 107 -4.03 -6.37 14.95
N GLY A 108 -4.54 -6.02 13.76
CA GLY A 108 -5.94 -5.65 13.56
C GLY A 108 -6.93 -6.70 14.06
N ASP A 109 -6.58 -7.98 13.97
CA ASP A 109 -7.40 -9.09 14.46
C ASP A 109 -7.49 -9.17 16.00
N LEU A 110 -6.62 -8.44 16.71
CA LEU A 110 -6.58 -8.31 18.16
C LEU A 110 -7.11 -6.96 18.66
N LEU A 111 -7.36 -6.00 17.77
CA LEU A 111 -7.85 -4.68 18.15
C LEU A 111 -9.33 -4.71 18.55
N PRO A 112 -9.75 -3.87 19.50
CA PRO A 112 -11.17 -3.64 19.74
C PRO A 112 -11.78 -2.88 18.55
N ALA A 113 -12.96 -3.33 18.13
CA ALA A 113 -13.72 -2.70 17.07
C ALA A 113 -14.90 -1.90 17.64
N ARG A 114 -15.15 -0.71 17.08
CA ARG A 114 -16.26 0.16 17.47
C ARG A 114 -17.62 -0.34 16.97
N ASP A 115 -17.62 -1.04 15.84
CA ASP A 115 -18.78 -1.60 15.17
C ASP A 115 -18.34 -2.76 14.27
N GLU A 116 -19.31 -3.43 13.63
CA GLU A 116 -19.03 -4.58 12.76
C GLU A 116 -18.19 -4.21 11.52
N ALA A 117 -18.41 -3.03 10.95
CA ALA A 117 -17.63 -2.57 9.79
C ALA A 117 -16.15 -2.40 10.14
N ALA A 118 -15.86 -1.74 11.26
CA ALA A 118 -14.50 -1.60 11.78
C ALA A 118 -13.90 -2.97 12.13
N TRP A 119 -14.69 -3.91 12.65
CA TRP A 119 -14.23 -5.26 12.95
C TRP A 119 -13.74 -5.99 11.69
N TRP A 120 -14.53 -5.94 10.60
CA TRP A 120 -14.12 -6.54 9.32
C TRP A 120 -12.92 -5.83 8.71
N GLU A 121 -12.88 -4.50 8.74
CA GLU A 121 -11.76 -3.71 8.24
C GLU A 121 -10.45 -4.08 8.94
N GLN A 122 -10.45 -4.12 10.28
CA GLN A 122 -9.29 -4.50 11.08
C GLN A 122 -8.84 -5.95 10.82
N LYS A 123 -9.79 -6.89 10.65
CA LYS A 123 -9.46 -8.28 10.25
C LYS A 123 -8.85 -8.34 8.85
N ILE A 124 -9.40 -7.61 7.89
CA ILE A 124 -8.86 -7.54 6.53
C ILE A 124 -7.45 -6.93 6.53
N ALA A 125 -7.18 -5.95 7.39
CA ALA A 125 -5.85 -5.33 7.52
C ALA A 125 -4.76 -6.35 7.89
N THR A 126 -5.06 -7.32 8.77
CA THR A 126 -4.15 -8.44 9.07
C THR A 126 -3.90 -9.39 7.90
N GLY A 127 -4.59 -9.15 6.78
CA GLY A 127 -4.23 -9.65 5.47
C GLY A 127 -2.74 -9.50 5.17
N TYR A 128 -2.09 -8.42 5.62
CA TYR A 128 -0.64 -8.23 5.54
C TYR A 128 0.16 -9.47 6.02
N VAL A 129 -0.14 -9.96 7.22
CA VAL A 129 0.52 -11.15 7.79
C VAL A 129 -0.01 -12.41 7.10
N ALA A 130 -1.31 -12.48 6.81
CA ALA A 130 -1.96 -13.67 6.27
C ALA A 130 -1.52 -14.02 4.83
N ILE A 131 -1.11 -13.02 4.03
CA ILE A 131 -0.58 -13.21 2.66
C ILE A 131 0.93 -13.50 2.63
N SER A 132 1.57 -13.66 3.80
CA SER A 132 2.98 -14.05 3.85
C SER A 132 3.23 -15.30 3.02
N ARG A 133 4.42 -15.36 2.41
CA ARG A 133 4.82 -16.44 1.49
C ARG A 133 4.56 -17.80 2.11
N ARG A 134 3.75 -18.63 1.45
CA ARG A 134 3.45 -19.99 1.91
C ARG A 134 4.32 -20.99 1.16
N ILE A 135 4.70 -22.07 1.85
CA ILE A 135 5.54 -23.12 1.28
C ILE A 135 4.67 -24.35 0.98
N GLY A 136 4.10 -24.39 -0.23
CA GLY A 136 3.13 -25.42 -0.62
C GLY A 136 3.69 -26.84 -0.72
N VAL A 137 5.01 -26.99 -0.92
CA VAL A 137 5.67 -28.31 -1.06
C VAL A 137 5.70 -29.13 0.23
N SER A 138 5.71 -28.50 1.41
CA SER A 138 5.64 -29.20 2.70
C SER A 138 5.10 -28.27 3.81
N PRO A 139 3.80 -27.93 3.76
CA PRO A 139 3.23 -26.86 4.58
C PRO A 139 3.24 -27.16 6.08
N HIS A 140 3.34 -28.43 6.49
CA HIS A 140 3.41 -28.82 7.89
C HIS A 140 4.84 -28.76 8.45
N ASN A 141 5.85 -29.07 7.64
CA ASN A 141 7.24 -29.17 8.08
C ASN A 141 8.02 -27.85 7.90
N LEU A 142 7.57 -26.99 6.99
CA LEU A 142 8.29 -25.76 6.59
C LEU A 142 7.62 -24.48 7.08
N LYS A 143 6.71 -24.55 8.07
CA LYS A 143 6.04 -23.37 8.66
C LYS A 143 7.02 -22.31 9.16
N HIS A 144 8.17 -22.74 9.69
CA HIS A 144 9.23 -21.85 10.17
C HIS A 144 9.77 -20.92 9.07
N ILE A 145 9.76 -21.34 7.80
CA ILE A 145 10.19 -20.50 6.67
C ILE A 145 9.17 -19.41 6.39
N THR A 146 7.87 -19.70 6.49
CA THR A 146 6.83 -18.65 6.38
C THR A 146 6.97 -17.63 7.50
N ILE A 147 7.22 -18.08 8.74
CA ILE A 147 7.44 -17.18 9.89
C ILE A 147 8.68 -16.31 9.67
N GLU A 148 9.81 -16.91 9.27
CA GLU A 148 11.04 -16.20 8.95
C GLU A 148 10.85 -15.15 7.84
N ASP A 149 10.17 -15.53 6.75
CA ASP A 149 9.86 -14.63 5.64
C ASP A 149 9.00 -13.45 6.09
N THR A 150 8.01 -13.70 6.95
CA THR A 150 7.16 -12.68 7.57
C THR A 150 7.99 -11.71 8.40
N LEU A 151 8.82 -12.22 9.32
CA LEU A 151 9.69 -11.40 10.18
C LEU A 151 10.67 -10.56 9.36
N ASN A 152 11.28 -11.14 8.33
CA ASN A 152 12.19 -10.43 7.43
C ASN A 152 11.48 -9.29 6.68
N ASN A 153 10.23 -9.48 6.23
CA ASN A 153 9.47 -8.40 5.62
C ASN A 153 9.08 -7.33 6.65
N ILE A 154 8.60 -7.72 7.84
CA ILE A 154 8.29 -6.77 8.92
C ILE A 154 9.49 -5.87 9.23
N GLY A 155 10.67 -6.47 9.42
CA GLY A 155 11.90 -5.73 9.72
C GLY A 155 12.24 -4.70 8.63
N LYS A 156 12.12 -5.07 7.36
CA LYS A 156 12.41 -4.18 6.24
C LYS A 156 11.35 -3.09 6.04
N THR A 157 10.08 -3.48 6.09
CA THR A 157 8.93 -2.62 5.81
C THR A 157 8.74 -1.55 6.90
N PHE A 158 8.82 -1.93 8.18
CA PHE A 158 8.48 -1.02 9.28
C PHE A 158 9.69 -0.50 10.06
N LEU A 159 10.77 -1.27 10.15
CA LEU A 159 11.94 -0.89 10.95
C LEU A 159 13.10 -0.37 10.09
N GLY A 160 13.07 -0.60 8.77
CA GLY A 160 14.21 -0.34 7.89
C GLY A 160 15.43 -1.22 8.20
N LEU A 161 15.22 -2.37 8.87
CA LEU A 161 16.28 -3.25 9.35
C LEU A 161 16.21 -4.62 8.68
N THR A 162 17.38 -5.17 8.35
CA THR A 162 17.50 -6.56 7.91
C THR A 162 17.74 -7.47 9.10
N ILE A 163 16.71 -8.18 9.55
CA ILE A 163 16.81 -9.14 10.66
C ILE A 163 16.98 -10.60 10.20
N GLY A 164 17.12 -10.84 8.90
CA GLY A 164 17.24 -12.19 8.33
C GLY A 164 18.48 -12.97 8.82
N CYS A 165 19.53 -12.29 9.29
CA CYS A 165 20.72 -12.94 9.84
C CYS A 165 20.41 -13.78 11.11
N ALA A 166 19.45 -13.33 11.91
CA ALA A 166 19.00 -14.02 13.14
C ALA A 166 18.35 -15.39 12.87
N ARG A 167 18.07 -15.71 11.60
CA ARG A 167 17.67 -17.07 11.19
C ARG A 167 18.74 -18.11 11.51
N CYS A 168 20.01 -17.75 11.35
CA CYS A 168 21.13 -18.69 11.38
C CYS A 168 22.14 -18.38 12.49
N HIS A 169 22.07 -17.18 13.08
CA HIS A 169 23.03 -16.68 14.06
C HIS A 169 22.31 -16.13 15.29
N ASP A 170 22.90 -16.37 16.45
CA ASP A 170 22.55 -15.67 17.69
C ASP A 170 23.27 -14.31 17.70
N HIS A 171 22.59 -13.25 18.12
CA HIS A 171 23.03 -11.85 17.99
C HIS A 171 22.98 -11.10 19.32
#